data_AF-A0A356H8F5-F1
#
_entry.id   AF-A0A356H8F5-F1
#
_cell.length_a   1.000
_cell.length_b   1.000
_cell.length_c   1.000
_cell.angle_alpha   90.00
_cell.angle_beta   90.00
_cell.angle_gamma   90.00
#
_symmetry.space_group_name_H-M   'P 1'
#
loop_
_entity.id
_entity.type
_entity.pdbx_description
1 polymer ?
#
loop_
_entity_poly.entity_id
_entity_poly.type
_entity_poly.pdbx_seq_one_letter_code
_entity_poly.pdbx_strand_id
1 'polypeptide(L)'
;MKFKLIIFFTFYCLLCHLKAYPQANINKDSLDNILSKIENPKEKVDFIIDFLDEPGIQYSDSIVNYANRAFQIAQRINYHEGIINAMIKLANYDFRRSNYKNAMALAQQAKEMSEDLNMDKELAQSLSIIGTIYTELDEYDKSSQYFFKSLKLFEKIDYKSGIASSLGDIGMDFYYQNELNKALKYFNKSLEIANENNLLTEVKRQYNNLAVVYQEKQQYDSAIVYLRNALEINIKLGDKLAQGINLFNIGFGQMNQENFELALQSFQQSFNLFMELNNSMHIAECYVNFGFCYTFKNDTTKSIYYFNKAIEESQKHNFYRLISISAKSLDQIYTQKKDTLSAYKYVVIEKNANDSLVNLQKQKHVSKLELQYLFEKEELQNKLAQQTKNAVQLIIIFSLISGLIILGLLFSKHRLKSKYLGLEKEKIESELNIKKRELTVNLLALVKKNEILTEISEKLIHLEQNAKEIEIKKAIIQISQELRHSADDKMMSEFSTRFQEVHAGFYEKLLKDYPELTQNELKICAFLRLNMSTKEISELTGQRGPTIDHARYRLRKKLNLSSDTNLVTFLSQI
;
A
#
# COMPACT_ATOMS: atom_id res chain seq x y z
N MET A 1 -43.66 -52.54 -32.25
CA MET A 1 -43.40 -52.63 -30.79
C MET A 1 -42.54 -51.44 -30.43
N LYS A 2 -43.07 -50.28 -29.98
CA LYS A 2 -43.84 -49.96 -28.77
C LYS A 2 -43.19 -50.46 -27.47
N PHE A 3 -42.52 -49.52 -26.79
CA PHE A 3 -42.52 -49.26 -25.33
C PHE A 3 -42.11 -47.77 -25.24
N LYS A 4 -42.96 -46.74 -25.03
CA LYS A 4 -43.96 -46.41 -24.01
C LYS A 4 -43.44 -46.45 -22.57
N LEU A 5 -43.17 -45.27 -22.01
CA LEU A 5 -43.46 -44.94 -20.62
C LEU A 5 -44.02 -43.51 -20.55
N ILE A 6 -45.15 -43.34 -19.86
CA ILE A 6 -45.99 -42.14 -19.76
C ILE A 6 -46.11 -41.79 -18.27
N ILE A 7 -45.72 -40.54 -17.93
CA ILE A 7 -46.30 -39.52 -17.01
C ILE A 7 -47.10 -39.98 -15.77
N PHE A 8 -46.74 -39.51 -14.55
CA PHE A 8 -47.53 -38.53 -13.75
C PHE A 8 -46.88 -38.09 -12.41
N PHE A 9 -47.15 -36.82 -12.08
CA PHE A 9 -46.90 -36.03 -10.86
C PHE A 9 -47.29 -36.72 -9.53
N THR A 10 -46.58 -36.38 -8.44
CA THR A 10 -47.21 -35.97 -7.17
C THR A 10 -46.27 -35.10 -6.31
N PHE A 11 -46.91 -34.07 -5.74
CA PHE A 11 -46.49 -33.04 -4.80
C PHE A 11 -46.29 -33.61 -3.38
N TYR A 12 -45.29 -33.15 -2.60
CA TYR A 12 -45.55 -32.64 -1.25
C TYR A 12 -44.40 -31.80 -0.68
N CYS A 13 -44.82 -30.75 0.03
CA CYS A 13 -44.07 -29.66 0.63
C CYS A 13 -43.26 -30.05 1.88
N LEU A 14 -42.18 -29.31 2.14
CA LEU A 14 -41.85 -28.86 3.50
C LEU A 14 -41.01 -27.56 3.45
N LEU A 15 -41.74 -26.45 3.65
CA LEU A 15 -41.37 -25.26 4.43
C LEU A 15 -39.89 -24.90 4.53
N CYS A 16 -39.46 -23.98 3.66
CA CYS A 16 -38.56 -22.88 4.02
C CYS A 16 -39.05 -21.64 3.27
N HIS A 17 -39.19 -20.53 3.99
CA HIS A 17 -39.68 -19.25 3.49
C HIS A 17 -38.82 -18.74 2.33
N LEU A 18 -39.27 -18.94 1.09
CA LEU A 18 -38.85 -18.17 -0.08
C LEU A 18 -40.11 -17.59 -0.70
N LYS A 19 -40.22 -16.26 -0.67
CA LYS A 19 -41.27 -15.50 -1.35
C LYS A 19 -41.13 -15.77 -2.85
N ALA A 20 -41.81 -16.79 -3.36
CA ALA A 20 -42.03 -16.98 -4.78
C ALA A 20 -43.10 -15.97 -5.21
N TYR A 21 -42.68 -14.84 -5.78
CA TYR A 21 -43.58 -14.01 -6.56
C TYR A 21 -43.79 -14.72 -7.90
N PRO A 22 -45.04 -15.03 -8.31
CA PRO A 22 -45.30 -15.40 -9.69
C PRO A 22 -44.95 -14.19 -10.56
N GLN A 23 -44.12 -14.40 -11.58
CA GLN A 23 -43.82 -13.40 -12.60
C GLN A 23 -45.08 -13.18 -13.46
N ALA A 24 -46.03 -12.46 -12.90
CA ALA A 24 -46.95 -11.67 -13.69
C ALA A 24 -46.11 -10.62 -14.42
N ASN A 25 -46.53 -10.20 -15.61
CA ASN A 25 -46.12 -8.91 -16.15
C ASN A 25 -46.44 -7.84 -15.09
N ILE A 26 -45.48 -7.55 -14.20
CA ILE A 26 -45.57 -6.44 -13.25
C ILE A 26 -45.40 -5.20 -14.13
N ASN A 27 -46.50 -4.76 -14.74
CA ASN A 27 -46.59 -3.43 -15.32
C ASN A 27 -46.10 -2.43 -14.27
N LYS A 28 -45.56 -1.29 -14.72
CA LYS A 28 -45.12 -0.16 -13.87
C LYS A 28 -46.10 0.12 -12.71
N ASP A 29 -47.40 0.07 -13.00
CA ASP A 29 -48.50 0.27 -12.04
C ASP A 29 -48.58 -0.80 -10.94
N SER A 30 -48.20 -2.04 -11.24
CA SER A 30 -48.15 -3.14 -10.28
C SER A 30 -46.93 -3.01 -9.36
N LEU A 31 -45.78 -2.54 -9.85
CA LEU A 31 -44.60 -2.34 -9.00
C LEU A 31 -44.80 -1.16 -8.06
N ASP A 32 -45.30 -0.03 -8.54
CA ASP A 32 -45.56 1.14 -7.70
C ASP A 32 -46.61 0.87 -6.61
N ASN A 33 -47.59 0.00 -6.90
CA ASN A 33 -48.56 -0.48 -5.90
C ASN A 33 -47.93 -1.42 -4.86
N ILE A 34 -46.94 -2.24 -5.22
CA ILE A 34 -46.21 -3.05 -4.24
C ILE A 34 -45.32 -2.15 -3.37
N LEU A 35 -44.59 -1.21 -3.99
CA LEU A 35 -43.71 -0.28 -3.30
C LEU A 35 -44.44 0.67 -2.35
N SER A 36 -45.72 0.98 -2.60
CA SER A 36 -46.54 1.81 -1.71
C SER A 36 -46.91 1.08 -0.41
N LYS A 37 -46.97 -0.26 -0.43
CA LYS A 37 -47.29 -1.11 0.73
C LYS A 37 -46.10 -1.44 1.62
N ILE A 38 -44.88 -1.23 1.14
CA ILE A 38 -43.66 -1.42 1.92
C ILE A 38 -43.42 -0.14 2.74
N GLU A 39 -43.60 -0.23 4.06
CA GLU A 39 -43.40 0.94 4.94
C GLU A 39 -41.92 1.19 5.24
N ASN A 40 -41.15 0.13 5.47
CA ASN A 40 -39.72 0.21 5.79
C ASN A 40 -38.90 0.71 4.58
N PRO A 41 -38.21 1.87 4.68
CA PRO A 41 -37.41 2.40 3.59
C PRO A 41 -36.26 1.48 3.13
N LYS A 42 -35.63 0.74 4.04
CA LYS A 42 -34.55 -0.20 3.69
C LYS A 42 -35.09 -1.36 2.85
N GLU A 43 -36.15 -2.02 3.32
CA GLU A 43 -36.81 -3.11 2.60
C GLU A 43 -37.32 -2.67 1.23
N LYS A 44 -37.74 -1.40 1.12
CA LYS A 44 -38.13 -0.81 -0.16
C LYS A 44 -36.97 -0.69 -1.13
N VAL A 45 -35.79 -0.29 -0.65
CA VAL A 45 -34.56 -0.25 -1.47
C VAL A 45 -34.17 -1.66 -1.90
N ASP A 46 -34.10 -2.59 -0.96
CA ASP A 46 -33.71 -3.99 -1.22
C ASP A 46 -34.65 -4.62 -2.28
N PHE A 47 -35.96 -4.43 -2.12
CA PHE A 47 -36.94 -4.91 -3.08
C PHE A 47 -36.78 -4.30 -4.48
N ILE A 48 -36.46 -3.01 -4.58
CA ILE A 48 -36.20 -2.38 -5.88
C ILE A 48 -34.94 -2.97 -6.52
N ILE A 49 -33.87 -3.16 -5.75
CA ILE A 49 -32.62 -3.74 -6.26
C ILE A 49 -32.84 -5.17 -6.76
N ASP A 50 -33.52 -5.99 -5.97
CA ASP A 50 -33.85 -7.38 -6.34
C ASP A 50 -34.72 -7.43 -7.60
N PHE A 51 -35.73 -6.56 -7.70
CA PHE A 51 -36.56 -6.43 -8.91
C PHE A 51 -35.71 -6.08 -10.14
N LEU A 52 -34.74 -5.19 -10.00
CA LEU A 52 -33.86 -4.80 -11.11
C LEU A 52 -32.89 -5.93 -11.54
N ASP A 53 -32.70 -6.96 -10.71
CA ASP A 53 -31.89 -8.13 -11.01
C ASP A 53 -32.64 -9.27 -11.69
N GLU A 54 -33.97 -9.21 -11.78
CA GLU A 54 -34.70 -10.29 -12.46
C GLU A 54 -34.38 -10.36 -13.97
N PRO A 55 -34.26 -11.58 -14.52
CA PRO A 55 -34.06 -11.79 -15.95
C PRO A 55 -35.18 -11.12 -16.78
N GLY A 56 -34.80 -10.27 -17.74
CA GLY A 56 -35.72 -9.56 -18.64
C GLY A 56 -36.02 -8.11 -18.27
N ILE A 57 -35.86 -7.71 -17.00
CA ILE A 57 -36.05 -6.31 -16.57
C ILE A 57 -34.89 -5.42 -17.02
N GLN A 58 -33.71 -6.03 -17.27
CA GLN A 58 -32.45 -5.38 -17.66
C GLN A 58 -32.51 -4.52 -18.93
N TYR A 59 -33.57 -4.67 -19.75
CA TYR A 59 -33.76 -3.94 -21.00
C TYR A 59 -34.88 -2.88 -20.95
N SER A 60 -35.49 -2.64 -19.80
CA SER A 60 -36.55 -1.64 -19.65
C SER A 60 -36.00 -0.22 -19.45
N ASP A 61 -36.60 0.76 -20.12
CA ASP A 61 -36.36 2.19 -19.85
C ASP A 61 -36.77 2.62 -18.43
N SER A 62 -37.51 1.77 -17.71
CA SER A 62 -37.91 2.03 -16.32
C SER A 62 -36.78 1.82 -15.30
N ILE A 63 -35.69 1.12 -15.67
CA ILE A 63 -34.57 0.79 -14.78
C ILE A 63 -34.00 2.04 -14.12
N VAL A 64 -33.74 3.08 -14.92
CA VAL A 64 -33.12 4.31 -14.42
C VAL A 64 -33.99 5.01 -13.38
N ASN A 65 -35.31 4.98 -13.55
CA ASN A 65 -36.25 5.61 -12.62
C ASN A 65 -36.26 4.88 -11.28
N TYR A 66 -36.32 3.55 -11.30
CA TYR A 66 -36.31 2.74 -10.09
C TYR A 66 -34.94 2.75 -9.40
N ALA A 67 -33.85 2.65 -10.15
CA ALA A 67 -32.49 2.72 -9.61
C ALA A 67 -32.22 4.09 -8.96
N ASN A 68 -32.62 5.19 -9.59
CA ASN A 68 -32.53 6.53 -8.98
C ASN A 68 -33.40 6.65 -7.72
N ARG A 69 -34.60 6.07 -7.72
CA ARG A 69 -35.47 6.06 -6.54
C ARG A 69 -34.82 5.28 -5.38
N ALA A 70 -34.27 4.10 -5.65
CA ALA A 70 -33.53 3.30 -4.67
C ALA A 70 -32.34 4.10 -4.12
N PHE A 71 -31.55 4.71 -5.00
CA PHE A 71 -30.41 5.55 -4.63
C PHE A 71 -30.82 6.70 -3.69
N GLN A 72 -31.86 7.46 -4.04
CA GLN A 72 -32.35 8.59 -3.22
C GLN A 72 -32.87 8.14 -1.86
N ILE A 73 -33.62 7.04 -1.80
CA ILE A 73 -34.13 6.51 -0.53
C ILE A 73 -32.96 6.05 0.33
N ALA A 74 -32.02 5.29 -0.24
CA ALA A 74 -30.84 4.78 0.46
C ALA A 74 -29.96 5.91 1.01
N GLN A 75 -29.77 7.01 0.25
CA GLN A 75 -29.08 8.20 0.73
C GLN A 75 -29.77 8.85 1.93
N ARG A 76 -31.09 9.04 1.89
CA ARG A 76 -31.84 9.68 2.98
C ARG A 76 -31.76 8.92 4.31
N ILE A 77 -31.65 7.59 4.24
CA ILE A 77 -31.58 6.72 5.41
C ILE A 77 -30.14 6.28 5.76
N ASN A 78 -29.13 6.80 5.05
CA ASN A 78 -27.71 6.41 5.17
C ASN A 78 -27.48 4.89 5.04
N TYR A 79 -28.20 4.23 4.13
CA TYR A 79 -28.04 2.81 3.86
C TYR A 79 -26.97 2.59 2.78
N HIS A 80 -25.72 2.45 3.22
CA HIS A 80 -24.55 2.40 2.32
C HIS A 80 -24.58 1.26 1.29
N GLU A 81 -24.97 0.05 1.68
CA GLU A 81 -25.12 -1.09 0.76
C GLU A 81 -26.17 -0.79 -0.33
N GLY A 82 -27.30 -0.19 0.03
CA GLY A 82 -28.32 0.22 -0.93
C GLY A 82 -27.85 1.32 -1.88
N ILE A 83 -27.02 2.25 -1.41
CA ILE A 83 -26.39 3.30 -2.24
C ILE A 83 -25.48 2.65 -3.29
N ILE A 84 -24.59 1.76 -2.86
CA ILE A 84 -23.63 1.06 -3.74
C ILE A 84 -24.37 0.23 -4.79
N ASN A 85 -25.33 -0.58 -4.37
CA ASN A 85 -26.11 -1.42 -5.28
C ASN A 85 -26.88 -0.59 -6.30
N ALA A 86 -27.48 0.54 -5.89
CA ALA A 86 -28.15 1.44 -6.82
C ALA A 86 -27.18 2.09 -7.82
N MET A 87 -25.97 2.48 -7.38
CA MET A 87 -24.93 2.99 -8.27
C MET A 87 -24.48 1.96 -9.29
N ILE A 88 -24.32 0.69 -8.90
CA ILE A 88 -24.02 -0.43 -9.81
C ILE A 88 -25.12 -0.58 -10.87
N LYS A 89 -26.41 -0.45 -10.50
CA LYS A 89 -27.51 -0.49 -11.49
C LYS A 89 -27.48 0.71 -12.44
N LEU A 90 -27.24 1.91 -11.92
CA LEU A 90 -27.16 3.13 -12.72
C LEU A 90 -25.96 3.10 -13.67
N ALA A 91 -24.79 2.63 -13.20
CA ALA A 91 -23.60 2.49 -14.03
C ALA A 91 -23.85 1.55 -15.22
N ASN A 92 -24.48 0.40 -14.97
CA ASN A 92 -24.88 -0.52 -16.04
C ASN A 92 -25.88 0.10 -17.02
N TYR A 93 -26.83 0.89 -16.52
CA TYR A 93 -27.79 1.60 -17.38
C TYR A 93 -27.08 2.64 -18.28
N ASP A 94 -26.21 3.47 -17.71
CA ASP A 94 -25.46 4.47 -18.46
C ASP A 94 -24.50 3.83 -19.47
N PHE A 95 -23.86 2.72 -19.10
CA PHE A 95 -23.05 1.93 -20.01
C PHE A 95 -23.86 1.51 -21.26
N ARG A 96 -25.07 0.94 -21.06
CA ARG A 96 -25.96 0.55 -22.17
C ARG A 96 -26.38 1.73 -23.04
N ARG A 97 -26.46 2.93 -22.48
CA ARG A 97 -26.74 4.18 -23.20
C ARG A 97 -25.50 4.80 -23.85
N SER A 98 -24.35 4.13 -23.79
CA SER A 98 -23.04 4.65 -24.23
C SER A 98 -22.59 5.92 -23.48
N ASN A 99 -23.16 6.19 -22.31
CA ASN A 99 -22.75 7.26 -21.41
C ASN A 99 -21.55 6.82 -20.55
N TYR A 100 -20.46 6.42 -21.21
CA TYR A 100 -19.32 5.75 -20.57
C TYR A 100 -18.69 6.56 -19.44
N LYS A 101 -18.65 7.89 -19.58
CA LYS A 101 -18.15 8.79 -18.54
C LYS A 101 -18.93 8.69 -17.24
N ASN A 102 -20.27 8.70 -17.31
CA ASN A 102 -21.10 8.59 -16.11
C ASN A 102 -21.07 7.18 -15.53
N ALA A 103 -21.10 6.17 -16.40
CA ALA A 103 -20.96 4.77 -16.00
C ALA A 103 -19.66 4.53 -15.24
N MET A 104 -18.54 5.07 -15.73
CA MET A 104 -17.24 4.98 -15.09
C MET A 104 -17.23 5.69 -13.74
N ALA A 105 -17.75 6.93 -13.67
CA ALA A 105 -17.78 7.69 -12.42
C ALA A 105 -18.59 6.96 -11.33
N LEU A 106 -19.76 6.41 -11.68
CA LEU A 106 -20.59 5.64 -10.77
C LEU A 106 -19.91 4.33 -10.33
N ALA A 107 -19.32 3.60 -11.27
CA ALA A 107 -18.61 2.35 -10.98
C ALA A 107 -17.38 2.58 -10.09
N GLN A 108 -16.63 3.66 -10.31
CA GLN A 108 -15.46 4.02 -9.50
C GLN A 108 -15.86 4.42 -8.08
N GLN A 109 -16.89 5.25 -7.91
CA GLN A 109 -17.40 5.60 -6.58
C GLN A 109 -17.94 4.36 -5.84
N ALA A 110 -18.66 3.47 -6.54
CA ALA A 110 -19.16 2.22 -5.95
C ALA A 110 -17.99 1.30 -5.54
N LYS A 111 -16.95 1.21 -6.36
CA LYS A 111 -15.70 0.49 -6.06
C LYS A 111 -15.05 1.03 -4.79
N GLU A 112 -14.83 2.34 -4.68
CA GLU A 112 -14.18 2.98 -3.52
C GLU A 112 -14.98 2.74 -2.23
N MET A 113 -16.29 3.00 -2.25
CA MET A 113 -17.15 2.76 -1.09
C MET A 113 -17.19 1.28 -0.68
N SER A 114 -17.20 0.37 -1.66
CA SER A 114 -17.19 -1.08 -1.38
C SER A 114 -15.86 -1.52 -0.76
N GLU A 115 -14.74 -0.94 -1.21
CA GLU A 115 -13.41 -1.19 -0.66
C GLU A 115 -13.31 -0.70 0.80
N ASP A 116 -13.77 0.51 1.09
CA ASP A 116 -13.79 1.09 2.44
C ASP A 116 -14.66 0.29 3.42
N LEU A 117 -15.78 -0.26 2.92
CA LEU A 117 -16.73 -1.04 3.71
C LEU A 117 -16.43 -2.55 3.71
N ASN A 118 -15.36 -3.00 3.05
CA ASN A 118 -14.99 -4.42 2.90
C ASN A 118 -16.11 -5.28 2.28
N MET A 119 -16.85 -4.72 1.33
CA MET A 119 -17.93 -5.37 0.59
C MET A 119 -17.36 -6.03 -0.67
N ASP A 120 -16.74 -7.21 -0.50
CA ASP A 120 -16.01 -7.90 -1.58
C ASP A 120 -16.86 -8.20 -2.82
N LYS A 121 -18.16 -8.51 -2.66
CA LYS A 121 -19.07 -8.82 -3.77
C LYS A 121 -19.34 -7.58 -4.63
N GLU A 122 -19.73 -6.49 -4.01
CA GLU A 122 -20.04 -5.22 -4.67
C GLU A 122 -18.77 -4.57 -5.26
N LEU A 123 -17.63 -4.74 -4.58
CA LEU A 123 -16.32 -4.37 -5.11
C LEU A 123 -16.01 -5.13 -6.41
N ALA A 124 -16.21 -6.44 -6.43
CA ALA A 124 -16.01 -7.26 -7.62
C ALA A 124 -16.97 -6.87 -8.75
N GLN A 125 -18.25 -6.65 -8.46
CA GLN A 125 -19.23 -6.17 -9.44
C GLN A 125 -18.85 -4.81 -10.05
N SER A 126 -18.38 -3.88 -9.22
CA SER A 126 -17.93 -2.56 -9.67
C SER A 126 -16.70 -2.67 -10.57
N LEU A 127 -15.73 -3.53 -10.21
CA LEU A 127 -14.55 -3.83 -11.04
C LEU A 127 -14.95 -4.47 -12.37
N SER A 128 -15.93 -5.36 -12.40
CA SER A 128 -16.46 -5.94 -13.65
C SER A 128 -17.04 -4.86 -14.56
N ILE A 129 -17.82 -3.91 -14.04
CA ILE A 129 -18.36 -2.81 -14.87
C ILE A 129 -17.24 -1.95 -15.46
N ILE A 130 -16.21 -1.65 -14.66
CA ILE A 130 -15.02 -0.92 -15.13
C ILE A 130 -14.33 -1.70 -16.25
N GLY A 131 -14.18 -3.02 -16.10
CA GLY A 131 -13.67 -3.92 -17.15
C GLY A 131 -14.48 -3.79 -18.43
N THR A 132 -15.80 -3.97 -18.35
CA THR A 132 -16.70 -3.85 -19.52
C THR A 132 -16.59 -2.50 -20.22
N ILE A 133 -16.42 -1.40 -19.48
CA ILE A 133 -16.16 -0.09 -20.08
C ILE A 133 -14.82 -0.09 -20.84
N TYR A 134 -13.74 -0.65 -20.29
CA TYR A 134 -12.48 -0.77 -21.01
C TYR A 134 -12.57 -1.67 -22.26
N THR A 135 -13.39 -2.72 -22.25
CA THR A 135 -13.68 -3.52 -23.46
C THR A 135 -14.28 -2.64 -24.56
N GLU A 136 -15.26 -1.78 -24.26
CA GLU A 136 -15.82 -0.83 -25.24
C GLU A 136 -14.83 0.25 -25.69
N LEU A 137 -13.84 0.56 -24.84
CA LEU A 137 -12.74 1.46 -25.18
C LEU A 137 -11.66 0.78 -26.04
N ASP A 138 -11.82 -0.50 -26.40
CA ASP A 138 -10.83 -1.34 -27.10
C ASP A 138 -9.51 -1.50 -26.31
N GLU A 139 -9.55 -1.28 -24.99
CA GLU A 139 -8.42 -1.39 -24.06
C GLU A 139 -8.44 -2.77 -23.40
N TYR A 140 -8.36 -3.83 -24.20
CA TYR A 140 -8.60 -5.21 -23.75
C TYR A 140 -7.63 -5.67 -22.66
N ASP A 141 -6.37 -5.20 -22.67
CA ASP A 141 -5.39 -5.52 -21.61
C ASP A 141 -5.83 -4.96 -20.25
N LYS A 142 -6.33 -3.72 -20.21
CA LYS A 142 -6.85 -3.11 -18.98
C LYS A 142 -8.14 -3.79 -18.56
N SER A 143 -9.03 -4.07 -19.51
CA SER A 143 -10.28 -4.78 -19.26
C SER A 143 -10.04 -6.11 -18.56
N SER A 144 -9.17 -6.94 -19.14
CA SER A 144 -8.80 -8.23 -18.59
C SER A 144 -8.18 -8.11 -17.18
N GLN A 145 -7.35 -7.10 -16.91
CA GLN A 145 -6.84 -6.86 -15.55
C GLN A 145 -7.98 -6.61 -14.53
N TYR A 146 -8.99 -5.82 -14.89
CA TYR A 146 -10.15 -5.58 -14.03
C TYR A 146 -11.02 -6.83 -13.86
N PHE A 147 -11.25 -7.59 -14.92
CA PHE A 147 -11.96 -8.86 -14.81
C PHE A 147 -11.21 -9.90 -13.97
N PHE A 148 -9.87 -9.97 -14.06
CA PHE A 148 -9.09 -10.85 -13.17
C PHE A 148 -9.14 -10.41 -11.71
N LYS A 149 -9.15 -9.09 -11.42
CA LYS A 149 -9.34 -8.58 -10.05
C LYS A 149 -10.73 -8.95 -9.51
N SER A 150 -11.76 -8.78 -10.33
CA SER A 150 -13.14 -9.17 -10.01
C SER A 150 -13.25 -10.68 -9.76
N LEU A 151 -12.69 -11.50 -10.67
CA LEU A 151 -12.63 -12.96 -10.53
C LEU A 151 -11.99 -13.39 -9.21
N LYS A 152 -10.83 -12.81 -8.86
CA LYS A 152 -10.11 -13.15 -7.62
C LYS A 152 -10.95 -12.84 -6.36
N LEU A 153 -11.71 -11.76 -6.37
CA LEU A 153 -12.62 -11.42 -5.28
C LEU A 153 -13.80 -12.39 -5.21
N PHE A 154 -14.42 -12.73 -6.35
CA PHE A 154 -15.49 -13.72 -6.38
C PHE A 154 -15.01 -15.12 -5.97
N GLU A 155 -13.79 -15.52 -6.32
CA GLU A 155 -13.15 -16.74 -5.83
C GLU A 155 -12.93 -16.71 -4.31
N LYS A 156 -12.46 -15.56 -3.77
CA LYS A 156 -12.25 -15.37 -2.34
C LYS A 156 -13.53 -15.57 -1.52
N ILE A 157 -14.67 -15.11 -2.03
CA ILE A 157 -15.98 -15.22 -1.36
C ILE A 157 -16.81 -16.43 -1.83
N ASP A 158 -16.24 -17.31 -2.65
CA ASP A 158 -16.89 -18.46 -3.26
C ASP A 158 -18.20 -18.17 -4.01
N TYR A 159 -18.30 -16.98 -4.64
CA TYR A 159 -19.51 -16.56 -5.35
C TYR A 159 -19.51 -17.08 -6.79
N LYS A 160 -19.96 -18.32 -6.97
CA LYS A 160 -19.92 -19.08 -8.23
C LYS A 160 -20.49 -18.36 -9.44
N SER A 161 -21.59 -17.61 -9.27
CA SER A 161 -22.19 -16.80 -10.34
C SER A 161 -21.25 -15.69 -10.81
N GLY A 162 -20.59 -14.99 -9.89
CA GLY A 162 -19.58 -13.99 -10.23
C GLY A 162 -18.34 -14.61 -10.90
N ILE A 163 -17.88 -15.78 -10.42
CA ILE A 163 -16.75 -16.51 -11.03
C ILE A 163 -17.06 -16.89 -12.48
N ALA A 164 -18.21 -17.52 -12.72
CA ALA A 164 -18.67 -17.84 -14.06
C ALA A 164 -18.82 -16.56 -14.89
N SER A 165 -19.33 -15.48 -14.30
CA SER A 165 -19.49 -14.21 -14.99
C SER A 165 -18.16 -13.67 -15.51
N SER A 166 -17.19 -13.49 -14.62
CA SER A 166 -15.88 -12.90 -14.93
C SER A 166 -15.09 -13.75 -15.93
N LEU A 167 -15.18 -15.08 -15.85
CA LEU A 167 -14.56 -15.97 -16.85
C LEU A 167 -15.17 -15.78 -18.24
N GLY A 168 -16.50 -15.60 -18.31
CA GLY A 168 -17.18 -15.25 -19.55
C GLY A 168 -16.72 -13.90 -20.09
N ASP A 169 -16.59 -12.89 -19.24
CA ASP A 169 -16.16 -11.55 -19.64
C ASP A 169 -14.71 -11.55 -20.18
N ILE A 170 -13.80 -12.29 -19.53
CA ILE A 170 -12.43 -12.54 -20.03
C ILE A 170 -12.46 -13.27 -21.39
N GLY A 171 -13.38 -14.22 -21.57
CA GLY A 171 -13.58 -14.90 -22.84
C GLY A 171 -13.99 -13.94 -23.96
N MET A 172 -14.83 -12.95 -23.66
CA MET A 172 -15.24 -11.90 -24.60
C MET A 172 -14.08 -10.98 -24.98
N ASP A 173 -13.20 -10.61 -24.05
CA ASP A 173 -11.99 -9.84 -24.38
C ASP A 173 -11.09 -10.59 -25.38
N PHE A 174 -10.90 -11.90 -25.19
CA PHE A 174 -10.15 -12.71 -26.16
C PHE A 174 -10.87 -12.84 -27.50
N TYR A 175 -12.21 -12.90 -27.49
CA TYR A 175 -12.99 -12.91 -28.72
C TYR A 175 -12.77 -11.63 -29.53
N TYR A 176 -12.84 -10.45 -28.90
CA TYR A 176 -12.61 -9.17 -29.59
C TYR A 176 -11.17 -9.01 -30.10
N GLN A 177 -10.20 -9.66 -29.45
CA GLN A 177 -8.82 -9.77 -29.93
C GLN A 177 -8.62 -10.80 -31.05
N ASN A 178 -9.71 -11.42 -31.55
CA ASN A 178 -9.69 -12.50 -32.53
C ASN A 178 -8.93 -13.77 -32.08
N GLU A 179 -8.76 -13.94 -30.76
CA GLU A 179 -8.12 -15.09 -30.12
C GLU A 179 -9.17 -16.17 -29.80
N LEU A 180 -9.85 -16.66 -30.85
CA LEU A 180 -11.04 -17.51 -30.73
C LEU A 180 -10.84 -18.78 -29.90
N ASN A 181 -9.65 -19.39 -29.95
CA ASN A 181 -9.35 -20.58 -29.15
C ASN A 181 -9.23 -20.27 -27.66
N LYS A 182 -8.69 -19.09 -27.29
CA LYS A 182 -8.65 -18.65 -25.90
C LYS A 182 -10.05 -18.29 -25.42
N ALA A 183 -10.85 -17.60 -26.25
CA ALA A 183 -12.25 -17.32 -25.96
C ALA A 183 -13.04 -18.60 -25.63
N LEU A 184 -12.96 -19.62 -26.51
CA LEU A 184 -13.59 -20.94 -26.27
C LEU A 184 -13.13 -21.57 -24.96
N LYS A 185 -11.84 -21.49 -24.62
CA LYS A 185 -11.31 -22.04 -23.35
C LYS A 185 -11.96 -21.37 -22.14
N TYR A 186 -12.08 -20.05 -22.14
CA TYR A 186 -12.68 -19.31 -21.02
C TYR A 186 -14.20 -19.47 -20.96
N PHE A 187 -14.91 -19.46 -22.09
CA PHE A 187 -16.35 -19.73 -22.14
C PHE A 187 -16.68 -21.15 -21.64
N ASN A 188 -15.90 -22.17 -22.02
CA ASN A 188 -16.13 -23.53 -21.53
C ASN A 188 -15.87 -23.66 -20.03
N LYS A 189 -14.83 -23.01 -19.48
CA LYS A 189 -14.61 -22.96 -18.03
C LYS A 189 -15.76 -22.28 -17.29
N SER A 190 -16.25 -21.17 -17.83
CA SER A 190 -17.41 -20.48 -17.28
C SER A 190 -18.65 -21.38 -17.31
N LEU A 191 -18.89 -22.07 -18.43
CA LEU A 191 -20.00 -22.98 -18.63
C LEU A 191 -19.95 -24.20 -17.69
N GLU A 192 -18.76 -24.75 -17.45
CA GLU A 192 -18.52 -25.85 -16.50
C GLU A 192 -18.97 -25.45 -15.09
N ILE A 193 -18.44 -24.34 -14.57
CA ILE A 193 -18.82 -23.80 -13.25
C ILE A 193 -20.31 -23.50 -13.19
N ALA A 194 -20.87 -22.90 -14.24
CA ALA A 194 -22.29 -22.57 -14.30
C ALA A 194 -23.19 -23.82 -14.25
N ASN A 195 -22.83 -24.89 -14.97
CA ASN A 195 -23.58 -26.14 -14.97
C ASN A 195 -23.49 -26.87 -13.62
N GLU A 196 -22.28 -26.99 -13.06
CA GLU A 196 -22.06 -27.65 -11.76
C GLU A 196 -22.87 -27.00 -10.62
N ASN A 197 -23.13 -25.69 -10.74
CA ASN A 197 -23.83 -24.90 -9.73
C ASN A 197 -25.28 -24.54 -10.12
N ASN A 198 -25.82 -25.14 -11.19
CA ASN A 198 -27.19 -24.91 -11.69
C ASN A 198 -27.53 -23.43 -11.97
N LEU A 199 -26.54 -22.66 -12.44
CA LEU A 199 -26.65 -21.22 -12.70
C LEU A 199 -27.24 -20.95 -14.09
N LEU A 200 -28.54 -21.20 -14.26
CA LEU A 200 -29.21 -21.15 -15.57
C LEU A 200 -28.95 -19.87 -16.38
N THR A 201 -28.93 -18.69 -15.73
CA THR A 201 -28.62 -17.40 -16.37
C THR A 201 -27.22 -17.37 -16.97
N GLU A 202 -26.23 -17.91 -16.27
CA GLU A 202 -24.85 -17.98 -16.75
C GLU A 202 -24.70 -19.07 -17.82
N VAL A 203 -25.35 -20.22 -17.66
CA VAL A 203 -25.34 -21.30 -18.67
C VAL A 203 -25.87 -20.79 -20.02
N LYS A 204 -27.04 -20.14 -20.05
CA LYS A 204 -27.59 -19.61 -21.32
C LYS A 204 -26.69 -18.55 -21.94
N ARG A 205 -26.02 -17.73 -21.11
CA ARG A 205 -25.10 -16.69 -21.56
C ARG A 205 -23.87 -17.31 -22.23
N GLN A 206 -23.28 -18.33 -21.62
CA GLN A 206 -22.13 -19.03 -22.22
C GLN A 206 -22.51 -19.80 -23.48
N TYR A 207 -23.71 -20.40 -23.56
CA TYR A 207 -24.18 -20.97 -24.82
C TYR A 207 -24.30 -19.92 -25.94
N ASN A 208 -24.81 -18.73 -25.64
CA ASN A 208 -24.83 -17.64 -26.63
C ASN A 208 -23.42 -17.22 -27.04
N ASN A 209 -22.49 -17.07 -26.10
CA ASN A 209 -21.10 -16.70 -26.40
C ASN A 209 -20.38 -17.76 -27.24
N LEU A 210 -20.57 -19.04 -26.93
CA LEU A 210 -20.05 -20.15 -27.73
C LEU A 210 -20.63 -20.12 -29.15
N ALA A 211 -21.95 -19.90 -29.29
CA ALA A 211 -22.60 -19.79 -30.59
C ALA A 211 -21.98 -18.68 -31.45
N VAL A 212 -21.70 -17.51 -30.87
CA VAL A 212 -21.03 -16.40 -31.57
C VAL A 212 -19.67 -16.83 -32.11
N VAL A 213 -18.83 -17.50 -31.29
CA VAL A 213 -17.52 -17.98 -31.77
C VAL A 213 -17.66 -18.99 -32.91
N TYR A 214 -18.63 -19.91 -32.81
CA TYR A 214 -18.87 -20.88 -33.88
C TYR A 214 -19.43 -20.23 -35.16
N GLN A 215 -20.22 -19.15 -35.04
CA GLN A 215 -20.66 -18.35 -36.20
C GLN A 215 -19.48 -17.66 -36.88
N GLU A 216 -18.56 -17.03 -36.14
CA GLU A 216 -17.34 -16.44 -36.71
C GLU A 216 -16.45 -17.47 -37.41
N LYS A 217 -16.43 -18.71 -36.90
CA LYS A 217 -15.76 -19.84 -37.55
C LYS A 217 -16.54 -20.46 -38.72
N GLN A 218 -17.71 -19.90 -39.06
CA GLN A 218 -18.65 -20.43 -40.08
C GLN A 218 -19.12 -21.86 -39.80
N GLN A 219 -19.07 -22.30 -38.55
CA GLN A 219 -19.54 -23.61 -38.09
C GLN A 219 -20.99 -23.49 -37.60
N TYR A 220 -21.90 -23.24 -38.55
CA TYR A 220 -23.29 -22.89 -38.26
C TYR A 220 -24.09 -23.98 -37.55
N ASP A 221 -23.81 -25.27 -37.81
CA ASP A 221 -24.46 -26.37 -37.11
C ASP A 221 -24.21 -26.31 -35.60
N SER A 222 -22.94 -26.15 -35.21
CA SER A 222 -22.55 -26.01 -33.79
C SER A 222 -23.19 -24.78 -33.18
N ALA A 223 -23.17 -23.65 -33.87
CA ALA A 223 -23.79 -22.42 -33.39
C ALA A 223 -25.29 -22.58 -33.13
N ILE A 224 -26.03 -23.21 -34.05
CA ILE A 224 -27.47 -23.47 -33.92
C ILE A 224 -27.75 -24.39 -32.73
N VAL A 225 -26.92 -25.41 -32.48
CA VAL A 225 -27.06 -26.29 -31.31
C VAL A 225 -26.94 -25.49 -30.01
N TYR A 226 -25.92 -24.65 -29.88
CA TYR A 226 -25.75 -23.81 -28.69
C TYR A 226 -26.89 -22.80 -28.52
N LEU A 227 -27.36 -22.17 -29.60
CA LEU A 227 -28.50 -21.26 -29.55
C LEU A 227 -29.80 -21.96 -29.13
N ARG A 228 -30.02 -23.20 -29.57
CA ARG A 228 -31.17 -24.02 -29.13
C ARG A 228 -31.10 -24.36 -27.65
N ASN A 229 -29.92 -24.68 -27.14
CA ASN A 229 -29.73 -24.94 -25.71
C ASN A 229 -30.00 -23.67 -24.88
N ALA A 230 -29.54 -22.50 -25.34
CA ALA A 230 -29.87 -21.22 -24.71
C ALA A 230 -31.37 -20.91 -24.76
N LEU A 231 -32.02 -21.18 -25.90
CA LEU A 231 -33.46 -21.01 -26.10
C LEU A 231 -34.27 -21.86 -25.12
N GLU A 232 -33.91 -23.13 -24.92
CA GLU A 232 -34.61 -24.01 -23.98
C GLU A 232 -34.58 -23.44 -22.55
N ILE A 233 -33.42 -22.89 -22.13
CA ILE A 233 -33.30 -22.24 -20.83
C ILE A 233 -34.12 -20.95 -20.78
N ASN A 234 -34.11 -20.14 -21.85
CA ASN A 234 -34.91 -18.93 -21.92
C ASN A 234 -36.43 -19.20 -21.90
N ILE A 235 -36.88 -20.33 -22.45
CA ILE A 235 -38.27 -20.80 -22.31
C ILE A 235 -38.57 -21.13 -20.84
N LYS A 236 -37.68 -21.88 -20.15
CA LYS A 236 -37.84 -22.21 -18.73
C LYS A 236 -37.88 -20.98 -17.83
N LEU A 237 -37.09 -19.95 -18.16
CA LEU A 237 -37.01 -18.69 -17.42
C LEU A 237 -38.09 -17.68 -17.83
N GLY A 238 -38.91 -17.94 -18.86
CA GLY A 238 -39.91 -17.00 -19.34
C GLY A 238 -39.36 -15.74 -20.02
N ASP A 239 -38.07 -15.70 -20.35
CA ASP A 239 -37.39 -14.54 -20.95
C ASP A 239 -37.72 -14.41 -22.44
N LYS A 240 -38.89 -13.86 -22.76
CA LYS A 240 -39.41 -13.76 -24.14
C LYS A 240 -38.51 -12.97 -25.08
N LEU A 241 -37.83 -11.94 -24.58
CA LEU A 241 -36.92 -11.13 -25.39
C LEU A 241 -35.72 -11.98 -25.82
N ALA A 242 -35.09 -12.69 -24.87
CA ALA A 242 -33.98 -13.57 -25.18
C ALA A 242 -34.39 -14.79 -26.04
N GLN A 243 -35.62 -15.31 -25.86
CA GLN A 243 -36.18 -16.33 -26.77
C GLN A 243 -36.24 -15.82 -28.21
N GLY A 244 -36.77 -14.61 -28.41
CA GLY A 244 -36.81 -13.96 -29.73
C GLY A 244 -35.41 -13.82 -30.32
N ILE A 245 -34.46 -13.27 -29.56
CA ILE A 245 -33.07 -13.09 -30.01
C ILE A 245 -32.43 -14.43 -30.39
N ASN A 246 -32.65 -15.50 -29.62
CA ASN A 246 -32.13 -16.82 -29.98
C ASN A 246 -32.73 -17.36 -31.27
N LEU A 247 -34.05 -17.26 -31.45
CA LEU A 247 -34.74 -17.67 -32.67
C LEU A 247 -34.29 -16.86 -33.89
N PHE A 248 -34.09 -15.56 -33.73
CA PHE A 248 -33.53 -14.69 -34.76
C PHE A 248 -32.13 -15.16 -35.18
N ASN A 249 -31.23 -15.41 -34.22
CA ASN A 249 -29.88 -15.87 -34.50
C ASN A 249 -29.84 -17.28 -35.10
N ILE A 250 -30.78 -18.17 -34.72
CA ILE A 250 -30.96 -19.47 -35.37
C ILE A 250 -31.38 -19.28 -36.83
N GLY A 251 -32.33 -18.38 -37.09
CA GLY A 251 -32.75 -18.03 -38.46
C GLY A 251 -31.59 -17.51 -39.31
N PHE A 252 -30.74 -16.66 -38.73
CA PHE A 252 -29.52 -16.19 -39.40
C PHE A 252 -28.55 -17.35 -39.71
N GLY A 253 -28.30 -18.25 -38.76
CA GLY A 253 -27.47 -19.45 -39.00
C GLY A 253 -28.03 -20.32 -40.13
N GLN A 254 -29.35 -20.58 -40.12
CA GLN A 254 -30.03 -21.37 -41.14
C GLN A 254 -29.98 -20.71 -42.53
N MET A 255 -30.10 -19.38 -42.59
CA MET A 255 -29.97 -18.62 -43.84
C MET A 255 -28.55 -18.78 -44.44
N ASN A 256 -27.51 -18.73 -43.60
CA ASN A 256 -26.13 -18.96 -44.06
C ASN A 256 -25.84 -20.41 -44.46
N GLN A 257 -26.65 -21.36 -43.99
CA GLN A 257 -26.66 -22.74 -44.46
C GLN A 257 -27.52 -22.95 -45.72
N GLU A 258 -28.03 -21.87 -46.32
CA GLU A 258 -28.97 -21.88 -47.46
C GLU A 258 -30.31 -22.58 -47.18
N ASN A 259 -30.62 -22.85 -45.90
CA ASN A 259 -31.87 -23.45 -45.44
C ASN A 259 -32.96 -22.36 -45.30
N PHE A 260 -33.29 -21.67 -46.39
CA PHE A 260 -34.11 -20.46 -46.38
C PHE A 260 -35.52 -20.68 -45.80
N GLU A 261 -36.14 -21.83 -46.02
CA GLU A 261 -37.45 -22.20 -45.47
C GLU A 261 -37.41 -22.25 -43.93
N LEU A 262 -36.38 -22.88 -43.36
CA LEU A 262 -36.20 -22.94 -41.91
C LEU A 262 -35.86 -21.56 -41.35
N ALA A 263 -35.02 -20.79 -42.06
CA ALA A 263 -34.69 -19.43 -41.67
C ALA A 263 -35.95 -18.54 -41.56
N LEU A 264 -36.82 -18.57 -42.58
CA LEU A 264 -38.09 -17.85 -42.59
C LEU A 264 -39.00 -18.27 -41.42
N GLN A 265 -39.07 -19.56 -41.09
CA GLN A 265 -39.83 -20.04 -39.93
C GLN A 265 -39.28 -19.48 -38.61
N SER A 266 -37.97 -19.56 -38.42
CA SER A 266 -37.29 -19.04 -37.22
C SER A 266 -37.46 -17.53 -37.08
N PHE A 267 -37.28 -16.77 -38.16
CA PHE A 267 -37.54 -15.34 -38.19
C PHE A 267 -39.00 -14.99 -37.90
N GLN A 268 -39.97 -15.79 -38.38
CA GLN A 268 -41.39 -15.58 -38.08
C GLN A 268 -41.72 -15.82 -36.59
N GLN A 269 -41.16 -16.87 -35.99
CA GLN A 269 -41.34 -17.11 -34.56
C GLN A 269 -40.74 -15.98 -33.72
N SER A 270 -39.55 -15.52 -34.09
CA SER A 270 -38.89 -14.37 -33.48
C SER A 270 -39.71 -13.08 -33.63
N PHE A 271 -40.22 -12.81 -34.83
CA PHE A 271 -41.06 -11.64 -35.11
C PHE A 271 -42.30 -11.60 -34.22
N ASN A 272 -42.98 -12.74 -34.04
CA ASN A 272 -44.18 -12.81 -33.21
C ASN A 272 -43.87 -12.46 -31.73
N LEU A 273 -42.74 -12.91 -31.20
CA LEU A 273 -42.29 -12.55 -29.85
C LEU A 273 -41.98 -11.06 -29.73
N PHE A 274 -41.27 -10.49 -30.71
CA PHE A 274 -40.95 -9.05 -30.70
C PHE A 274 -42.19 -8.17 -30.87
N MET A 275 -43.18 -8.60 -31.65
CA MET A 275 -44.48 -7.95 -31.74
C MET A 275 -45.22 -7.97 -30.40
N GLU A 276 -45.22 -9.10 -29.68
CA GLU A 276 -45.81 -9.18 -28.34
C GLU A 276 -45.15 -8.18 -27.36
N LEU A 277 -43.84 -8.01 -27.49
CA LEU A 277 -43.04 -7.12 -26.65
C LEU A 277 -43.03 -5.65 -27.12
N ASN A 278 -43.67 -5.34 -28.26
CA ASN A 278 -43.59 -4.04 -28.92
C ASN A 278 -42.13 -3.58 -29.17
N ASN A 279 -41.23 -4.50 -29.52
CA ASN A 279 -39.82 -4.20 -29.77
C ASN A 279 -39.58 -3.79 -31.23
N SER A 280 -39.83 -2.53 -31.56
CA SER A 280 -39.74 -1.99 -32.94
C SER A 280 -38.38 -2.23 -33.60
N MET A 281 -37.28 -2.22 -32.83
CA MET A 281 -35.94 -2.44 -33.38
C MET A 281 -35.82 -3.85 -33.95
N HIS A 282 -36.13 -4.88 -33.17
CA HIS A 282 -36.00 -6.25 -33.64
C HIS A 282 -37.10 -6.65 -34.64
N ILE A 283 -38.27 -6.00 -34.59
CA ILE A 283 -39.30 -6.11 -35.64
C ILE A 283 -38.74 -5.65 -36.99
N ALA A 284 -38.07 -4.49 -37.02
CA ALA A 284 -37.42 -3.99 -38.23
C ALA A 284 -36.29 -4.91 -38.71
N GLU A 285 -35.49 -5.47 -37.80
CA GLU A 285 -34.46 -6.47 -38.15
C GLU A 285 -35.03 -7.74 -38.76
N CYS A 286 -36.17 -8.23 -38.26
CA CYS A 286 -36.87 -9.36 -38.87
C CYS A 286 -37.31 -9.03 -40.30
N TYR A 287 -37.87 -7.84 -40.55
CA TYR A 287 -38.22 -7.41 -41.92
C TYR A 287 -37.02 -7.37 -42.85
N VAL A 288 -35.87 -6.87 -42.40
CA VAL A 288 -34.62 -6.89 -43.20
C VAL A 288 -34.26 -8.33 -43.59
N ASN A 289 -34.30 -9.25 -42.63
CA ASN A 289 -33.88 -10.64 -42.86
C ASN A 289 -34.90 -11.45 -43.66
N PHE A 290 -36.20 -11.14 -43.56
CA PHE A 290 -37.19 -11.64 -44.53
C PHE A 290 -36.84 -11.16 -45.94
N GLY A 291 -36.50 -9.87 -46.09
CA GLY A 291 -36.05 -9.27 -47.35
C GLY A 291 -34.89 -10.04 -47.97
N PHE A 292 -33.84 -10.31 -47.19
CA PHE A 292 -32.68 -11.10 -47.63
C PHE A 292 -33.03 -12.54 -47.99
N CYS A 293 -33.80 -13.25 -47.15
CA CYS A 293 -34.24 -14.61 -47.46
C CYS A 293 -34.96 -14.67 -48.81
N TYR A 294 -35.89 -13.74 -49.07
CA TYR A 294 -36.60 -13.71 -50.34
C TYR A 294 -35.71 -13.26 -51.51
N THR A 295 -34.69 -12.43 -51.29
CA THR A 295 -33.66 -12.16 -52.31
C THR A 295 -32.94 -13.44 -52.71
N PHE A 296 -32.46 -14.24 -51.75
CA PHE A 296 -31.75 -15.49 -52.04
C PHE A 296 -32.64 -16.55 -52.69
N LYS A 297 -33.94 -16.54 -52.37
CA LYS A 297 -34.95 -17.39 -53.04
C LYS A 297 -35.38 -16.86 -54.42
N ASN A 298 -34.80 -15.77 -54.90
CA ASN A 298 -35.17 -15.09 -56.15
C ASN A 298 -36.63 -14.60 -56.21
N ASP A 299 -37.30 -14.43 -55.07
CA ASP A 299 -38.63 -13.81 -54.97
C ASP A 299 -38.47 -12.29 -54.79
N THR A 300 -38.18 -11.62 -55.91
CA THR A 300 -37.93 -10.17 -55.92
C THR A 300 -39.11 -9.37 -55.40
N THR A 301 -40.34 -9.83 -55.62
CA THR A 301 -41.56 -9.13 -55.19
C THR A 301 -41.66 -9.09 -53.66
N LYS A 302 -41.50 -10.24 -53.00
CA LYS A 302 -41.51 -10.28 -51.52
C LYS A 302 -40.29 -9.61 -50.92
N SER A 303 -39.12 -9.76 -51.56
CA SER A 303 -37.91 -9.06 -51.12
C SER A 303 -38.11 -7.54 -51.07
N ILE A 304 -38.63 -6.94 -52.15
CA ILE A 304 -38.96 -5.50 -52.19
C ILE A 304 -39.98 -5.13 -51.11
N TYR A 305 -41.02 -5.94 -50.93
CA TYR A 305 -42.05 -5.70 -49.91
C TYR A 305 -41.45 -5.61 -48.50
N TYR A 306 -40.62 -6.59 -48.12
CA TYR A 306 -40.06 -6.66 -46.77
C TYR A 306 -38.99 -5.59 -46.52
N PHE A 307 -38.14 -5.27 -47.50
CA PHE A 307 -37.20 -4.15 -47.34
C PHE A 307 -37.93 -2.80 -47.20
N ASN A 308 -39.03 -2.58 -47.93
CA ASN A 308 -39.84 -1.38 -47.72
C ASN A 308 -40.48 -1.34 -46.33
N LYS A 309 -40.97 -2.48 -45.82
CA LYS A 309 -41.48 -2.58 -44.44
C LYS A 309 -40.40 -2.29 -43.39
N ALA A 310 -39.18 -2.78 -43.61
CA ALA A 310 -38.04 -2.46 -42.76
C ALA A 310 -37.74 -0.96 -42.74
N ILE A 311 -37.75 -0.27 -43.90
CA ILE A 311 -37.56 1.18 -43.97
C ILE A 311 -38.69 1.93 -43.25
N GLU A 312 -39.95 1.54 -43.51
CA GLU A 312 -41.13 2.17 -42.89
C GLU A 312 -41.06 2.13 -41.36
N GLU A 313 -40.77 0.95 -40.78
CA GLU A 313 -40.65 0.80 -39.34
C GLU A 313 -39.41 1.53 -38.79
N SER A 314 -38.29 1.45 -39.49
CA SER A 314 -37.03 2.09 -39.08
C SER A 314 -37.10 3.62 -39.11
N GLN A 315 -37.87 4.21 -40.02
CA GLN A 315 -38.06 5.66 -40.11
C GLN A 315 -38.82 6.24 -38.92
N LYS A 316 -39.78 5.50 -38.35
CA LYS A 316 -40.55 5.93 -37.17
C LYS A 316 -39.66 6.14 -35.94
N HIS A 317 -38.57 5.37 -35.84
CA HIS A 317 -37.71 5.30 -34.66
C HIS A 317 -36.26 5.70 -34.94
N ASN A 318 -35.96 6.23 -36.14
CA ASN A 318 -34.62 6.65 -36.54
C ASN A 318 -33.56 5.53 -36.50
N PHE A 319 -33.92 4.30 -36.88
CA PHE A 319 -32.98 3.18 -36.98
C PHE A 319 -32.16 3.25 -38.28
N TYR A 320 -31.31 4.28 -38.39
CA TYR A 320 -30.59 4.63 -39.62
C TYR A 320 -29.77 3.48 -40.22
N ARG A 321 -29.21 2.59 -39.40
CA ARG A 321 -28.50 1.38 -39.87
C ARG A 321 -29.40 0.48 -40.71
N LEU A 322 -30.62 0.21 -40.24
CA LEU A 322 -31.57 -0.67 -40.92
C LEU A 322 -32.15 -0.01 -42.17
N ILE A 323 -32.35 1.33 -42.13
CA ILE A 323 -32.72 2.12 -43.32
C ILE A 323 -31.64 1.98 -44.39
N SER A 324 -30.37 2.19 -44.03
CA SER A 324 -29.23 2.10 -44.95
C SER A 324 -29.13 0.71 -45.59
N ILE A 325 -29.14 -0.37 -44.80
CA ILE A 325 -29.07 -1.75 -45.29
C ILE A 325 -30.24 -2.07 -46.26
N SER A 326 -31.46 -1.69 -45.89
CA SER A 326 -32.65 -1.96 -46.69
C SER A 326 -32.66 -1.15 -47.99
N ALA A 327 -32.27 0.13 -47.91
CA ALA A 327 -32.21 1.01 -49.07
C ALA A 327 -31.13 0.55 -50.05
N LYS A 328 -29.94 0.18 -49.58
CA LYS A 328 -28.89 -0.42 -50.41
C LYS A 328 -29.38 -1.67 -51.13
N SER A 329 -30.10 -2.54 -50.41
CA SER A 329 -30.63 -3.78 -51.01
C SER A 329 -31.69 -3.49 -52.08
N LEU A 330 -32.56 -2.49 -51.84
CA LEU A 330 -33.55 -2.05 -52.82
C LEU A 330 -32.90 -1.39 -54.04
N ASP A 331 -31.89 -0.53 -53.86
CA ASP A 331 -31.09 0.04 -54.95
C ASP A 331 -30.52 -1.06 -55.86
N GLN A 332 -29.85 -2.05 -55.27
CA GLN A 332 -29.29 -3.19 -56.01
C GLN A 332 -30.36 -3.93 -56.83
N ILE A 333 -31.52 -4.19 -56.22
CA ILE A 333 -32.65 -4.85 -56.90
C ILE A 333 -33.17 -4.01 -58.06
N TYR A 334 -33.41 -2.70 -57.87
CA TYR A 334 -33.96 -1.83 -58.91
C TYR A 334 -32.95 -1.55 -60.03
N THR A 335 -31.65 -1.47 -59.70
CA THR A 335 -30.56 -1.40 -60.68
C THR A 335 -30.53 -2.64 -61.56
N GLN A 336 -30.65 -3.84 -60.98
CA GLN A 336 -30.75 -5.09 -61.75
C GLN A 336 -31.99 -5.13 -62.65
N LYS A 337 -33.11 -4.57 -62.19
CA LYS A 337 -34.35 -4.40 -62.98
C LYS A 337 -34.26 -3.29 -64.04
N LYS A 338 -33.15 -2.55 -64.10
CA LYS A 338 -32.95 -1.37 -64.96
C LYS A 338 -33.95 -0.23 -64.71
N ASP A 339 -34.55 -0.19 -63.52
CA ASP A 339 -35.38 0.93 -63.06
C ASP A 339 -34.49 1.95 -62.35
N THR A 340 -33.88 2.82 -63.15
CA THR A 340 -32.89 3.79 -62.68
C THR A 340 -33.48 4.85 -61.74
N LEU A 341 -34.77 5.18 -61.89
CA LEU A 341 -35.43 6.18 -61.05
C LEU A 341 -35.65 5.64 -59.64
N SER A 342 -36.18 4.42 -59.52
CA SER A 342 -36.35 3.77 -58.21
C SER A 342 -35.00 3.48 -57.56
N ALA A 343 -34.00 3.02 -58.32
CA ALA A 343 -32.64 2.83 -57.83
C ALA A 343 -32.07 4.11 -57.21
N TYR A 344 -32.10 5.22 -57.97
CA TYR A 344 -31.61 6.52 -57.49
C TYR A 344 -32.32 7.01 -56.22
N LYS A 345 -33.64 6.79 -56.11
CA LYS A 345 -34.39 7.12 -54.88
C LYS A 345 -33.79 6.42 -53.66
N TYR A 346 -33.46 5.13 -53.75
CA TYR A 346 -32.91 4.39 -52.63
C TYR A 346 -31.45 4.72 -52.34
N VAL A 347 -30.66 5.08 -53.36
CA VAL A 347 -29.31 5.65 -53.15
C VAL A 347 -29.37 6.91 -52.29
N VAL A 348 -30.33 7.80 -52.54
CA VAL A 348 -30.50 9.03 -51.74
C VAL A 348 -30.91 8.70 -50.30
N ILE A 349 -31.83 7.75 -50.11
CA ILE A 349 -32.26 7.30 -48.77
C ILE A 349 -31.09 6.69 -48.00
N GLU A 350 -30.31 5.81 -48.65
CA GLU A 350 -29.11 5.20 -48.07
C GLU A 350 -28.10 6.27 -47.65
N LYS A 351 -27.80 7.22 -48.54
CA LYS A 351 -26.86 8.32 -48.25
C LYS A 351 -27.28 9.13 -47.02
N ASN A 352 -28.55 9.55 -46.96
CA ASN A 352 -29.05 10.33 -45.82
C ASN A 352 -29.00 9.54 -44.50
N ALA A 353 -29.29 8.25 -44.55
CA ALA A 353 -29.19 7.37 -43.39
C ALA A 353 -27.73 7.19 -42.96
N ASN A 354 -26.79 7.03 -43.90
CA ASN A 354 -25.36 6.94 -43.62
C ASN A 354 -24.81 8.24 -43.01
N ASP A 355 -25.21 9.42 -43.51
CA ASP A 355 -24.80 10.70 -42.95
C ASP A 355 -25.24 10.83 -41.47
N SER A 356 -26.45 10.39 -41.16
CA SER A 356 -26.97 10.36 -39.78
C SER A 356 -26.26 9.34 -38.90
N LEU A 357 -25.93 8.16 -39.44
CA LEU A 357 -25.18 7.12 -38.75
C LEU A 357 -23.76 7.57 -38.40
N VAL A 358 -23.08 8.26 -39.32
CA VAL A 358 -21.76 8.87 -39.08
C VAL A 358 -21.84 9.90 -37.95
N ASN A 359 -22.91 10.71 -37.89
CA ASN A 359 -23.09 11.67 -36.79
C ASN A 359 -23.28 10.97 -35.43
N LEU A 360 -24.08 9.90 -35.39
CA LEU A 360 -24.26 9.10 -34.16
C LEU A 360 -22.96 8.42 -33.71
N GLN A 361 -22.21 7.85 -34.65
CA GLN A 361 -20.90 7.26 -34.39
C GLN A 361 -19.89 8.29 -33.90
N LYS A 362 -19.87 9.49 -34.49
CA LYS A 362 -19.05 10.61 -34.02
C LYS A 362 -19.38 10.96 -32.57
N GLN A 363 -20.65 11.02 -32.19
CA GLN A 363 -21.05 11.28 -30.81
C GLN A 363 -20.52 10.20 -29.85
N LYS A 364 -20.71 8.91 -30.18
CA LYS A 364 -20.16 7.79 -29.39
C LYS A 364 -18.63 7.86 -29.29
N HIS A 365 -17.98 8.17 -30.40
CA HIS A 365 -16.52 8.28 -30.47
C HIS A 365 -15.99 9.45 -29.64
N VAL A 366 -16.65 10.62 -29.67
CA VAL A 366 -16.30 11.76 -28.81
C VAL A 366 -16.43 11.39 -27.34
N SER A 367 -17.51 10.71 -26.93
CA SER A 367 -17.65 10.24 -25.54
C SER A 367 -16.55 9.25 -25.13
N LYS A 368 -16.10 8.39 -26.06
CA LYS A 368 -14.95 7.49 -25.87
C LYS A 368 -13.63 8.26 -25.72
N LEU A 369 -13.37 9.23 -26.59
CA LEU A 369 -12.17 10.08 -26.54
C LEU A 369 -12.12 10.94 -25.27
N GLU A 370 -13.25 11.53 -24.87
CA GLU A 370 -13.33 12.30 -23.62
C GLU A 370 -12.94 11.43 -22.41
N LEU A 371 -13.43 10.18 -22.37
CA LEU A 371 -13.11 9.26 -21.30
C LEU A 371 -11.64 8.82 -21.34
N GLN A 372 -11.10 8.50 -22.52
CA GLN A 372 -9.67 8.20 -22.69
C GLN A 372 -8.78 9.35 -22.22
N TYR A 373 -9.10 10.59 -22.59
CA TYR A 373 -8.38 11.78 -22.15
C TYR A 373 -8.41 11.95 -20.62
N LEU A 374 -9.58 11.77 -19.99
CA LEU A 374 -9.69 11.83 -18.53
C LEU A 374 -8.80 10.78 -17.85
N PHE A 375 -8.71 9.57 -18.41
CA PHE A 375 -7.84 8.52 -17.89
C PHE A 375 -6.36 8.81 -18.11
N GLU A 376 -5.95 9.26 -19.29
CA GLU A 376 -4.56 9.63 -19.55
C GLU A 376 -4.09 10.72 -18.58
N LYS A 377 -4.98 11.68 -18.29
CA LYS A 377 -4.73 12.73 -17.30
C LYS A 377 -4.57 12.16 -15.89
N GLU A 378 -5.43 11.23 -15.47
CA GLU A 378 -5.34 10.57 -14.17
C GLU A 378 -4.08 9.70 -14.05
N GLU A 379 -3.74 8.95 -15.09
CA GLU A 379 -2.52 8.13 -15.14
C GLU A 379 -1.26 9.01 -15.04
N LEU A 380 -1.25 10.16 -15.70
CA LEU A 380 -0.18 11.14 -15.58
C LEU A 380 -0.08 11.67 -14.14
N GLN A 381 -1.21 12.01 -13.51
CA GLN A 381 -1.23 12.44 -12.10
C GLN A 381 -0.71 11.35 -11.16
N ASN A 382 -1.09 10.09 -11.38
CA ASN A 382 -0.63 8.95 -10.59
C ASN A 382 0.88 8.71 -10.79
N LYS A 383 1.39 8.82 -12.02
CA LYS A 383 2.83 8.76 -12.30
C LYS A 383 3.60 9.86 -11.58
N LEU A 384 3.10 11.10 -11.63
CA LEU A 384 3.70 12.23 -10.91
C LEU A 384 3.67 12.01 -9.39
N ALA A 385 2.55 11.55 -8.83
CA ALA A 385 2.42 11.23 -7.41
C ALA A 385 3.36 10.08 -6.99
N GLN A 386 3.57 9.09 -7.86
CA GLN A 386 4.53 8.02 -7.60
C GLN A 386 5.97 8.53 -7.65
N GLN A 387 6.29 9.41 -8.60
CA GLN A 387 7.60 10.06 -8.67
C GLN A 387 7.88 10.92 -7.44
N THR A 388 6.90 11.70 -6.96
CA THR A 388 7.06 12.48 -5.73
C THR A 388 7.24 11.58 -4.51
N LYS A 389 6.48 10.48 -4.38
CA LYS A 389 6.69 9.48 -3.32
C LYS A 389 8.11 8.88 -3.35
N ASN A 390 8.58 8.45 -4.52
CA ASN A 390 9.92 7.89 -4.68
C ASN A 390 11.00 8.92 -4.34
N ALA A 391 10.83 10.18 -4.76
CA ALA A 391 11.75 11.26 -4.42
C ALA A 391 11.80 11.52 -2.90
N VAL A 392 10.65 11.56 -2.22
CA VAL A 392 10.57 11.68 -0.76
C VAL A 392 11.25 10.50 -0.07
N GLN A 393 11.02 9.26 -0.53
CA GLN A 393 11.70 8.08 0.01
C GLN A 393 13.23 8.17 -0.13
N LEU A 394 13.73 8.61 -1.30
CA LEU A 394 15.16 8.83 -1.50
C LEU A 394 15.72 9.90 -0.54
N ILE A 395 15.00 11.02 -0.37
CA ILE A 395 15.40 12.07 0.58
C ILE A 395 15.50 11.50 2.00
N ILE A 396 14.52 10.72 2.46
CA ILE A 396 14.54 10.08 3.78
C ILE A 396 15.75 9.14 3.91
N ILE A 397 16.02 8.31 2.89
CA ILE A 397 17.18 7.40 2.88
C ILE A 397 18.49 8.19 2.95
N PHE A 398 18.65 9.25 2.16
CA PHE A 398 19.84 10.10 2.19
C PHE A 398 20.01 10.81 3.55
N SER A 399 18.93 11.28 4.16
CA SER A 399 18.96 11.87 5.50
C SER A 399 19.38 10.85 6.56
N LEU A 400 18.88 9.62 6.49
CA LEU A 400 19.28 8.53 7.40
C LEU A 400 20.76 8.15 7.25
N ILE A 401 21.24 7.98 6.01
CA ILE A 401 22.65 7.68 5.74
C ILE A 401 23.55 8.82 6.24
N SER A 402 23.18 10.07 5.94
CA SER A 402 23.91 11.24 6.40
C SER A 402 23.96 11.32 7.93
N GLY A 403 22.84 11.02 8.60
CA GLY A 403 22.77 10.93 10.06
C GLY A 403 23.70 9.85 10.64
N LEU A 404 23.74 8.67 10.02
CA LEU A 404 24.66 7.59 10.42
C LEU A 404 26.14 7.98 10.22
N ILE A 405 26.47 8.66 9.12
CA ILE A 405 27.81 9.18 8.87
C ILE A 405 28.20 10.20 9.94
N ILE A 406 27.31 11.15 10.26
CA ILE A 406 27.55 12.16 11.29
C ILE A 406 27.75 11.50 12.66
N LEU A 407 26.91 10.54 13.03
CA LEU A 407 27.06 9.77 14.27
C LEU A 407 28.39 9.00 14.31
N GLY A 408 28.78 8.36 13.21
CA GLY A 408 30.07 7.68 13.09
C GLY A 408 31.26 8.64 13.25
N LEU A 409 31.19 9.83 12.66
CA LEU A 409 32.20 10.88 12.80
C LEU A 409 32.27 11.41 14.23
N LEU A 410 31.12 11.66 14.88
CA LEU A 410 31.06 12.08 16.28
C LEU A 410 31.64 11.01 17.22
N PHE A 411 31.30 9.75 16.99
CA PHE A 411 31.83 8.62 17.74
C PHE A 411 33.35 8.48 17.56
N SER A 412 33.83 8.59 16.31
CA SER A 412 35.26 8.59 16.00
C SER A 412 36.00 9.73 16.69
N LYS A 413 35.46 10.96 16.63
CA LYS A 413 36.01 12.14 17.31
C LYS A 413 36.05 11.94 18.84
N HIS A 414 34.98 11.41 19.43
CA HIS A 414 34.94 11.10 20.85
C HIS A 414 36.00 10.06 21.23
N ARG A 415 36.12 8.97 20.45
CA ARG A 415 37.12 7.93 20.66
C ARG A 415 38.55 8.47 20.56
N LEU A 416 38.84 9.31 19.57
CA LEU A 416 40.15 9.96 19.42
C LEU A 416 40.45 10.88 20.60
N LYS A 417 39.49 11.72 21.01
CA LYS A 417 39.64 12.61 22.16
C LYS A 417 39.88 11.82 23.45
N SER A 418 39.15 10.73 23.66
CA SER A 418 39.32 9.85 24.83
C SER A 418 40.70 9.21 24.85
N LYS A 419 41.20 8.73 23.69
CA LYS A 419 42.56 8.18 23.57
C LYS A 419 43.64 9.24 23.82
N TYR A 420 43.48 10.44 23.26
CA TYR A 420 44.40 11.56 23.47
C TYR A 420 44.49 11.94 24.96
N LEU A 421 43.35 12.11 25.63
CA LEU A 421 43.29 12.42 27.06
C LEU A 421 43.93 11.32 27.92
N GLY A 422 43.77 10.04 27.52
CA GLY A 422 44.45 8.92 28.18
C GLY A 422 45.97 9.01 28.09
N LEU A 423 46.51 9.26 26.89
CA LEU A 423 47.95 9.41 26.67
C LEU A 423 48.53 10.64 27.39
N GLU A 424 47.80 11.76 27.40
CA GLU A 424 48.20 12.97 28.11
C GLU A 424 48.27 12.72 29.64
N LYS A 425 47.29 11.99 30.18
CA LYS A 425 47.29 11.58 31.59
C LYS A 425 48.48 10.69 31.93
N GLU A 426 48.75 9.65 31.12
CA GLU A 426 49.91 8.76 31.32
C GLU A 426 51.24 9.52 31.29
N LYS A 427 51.38 10.48 30.38
CA LYS A 427 52.57 11.34 30.27
C LYS A 427 52.77 12.16 31.55
N ILE A 428 51.73 12.85 32.02
CA ILE A 428 51.78 13.68 33.24
C ILE A 428 52.13 12.80 34.46
N GLU A 429 51.55 11.60 34.55
CA GLU A 429 51.81 10.67 35.66
C GLU A 429 53.26 10.16 35.64
N SER A 430 53.81 9.88 34.45
CA SER A 430 55.22 9.53 34.29
C SER A 430 56.17 10.67 34.68
N GLU A 431 55.90 11.89 34.23
CA GLU A 431 56.70 13.08 34.59
C GLU A 431 56.67 13.33 36.11
N LEU A 432 55.49 13.20 36.73
CA LEU A 432 55.34 13.31 38.18
C LEU A 432 56.17 12.24 38.91
N ASN A 433 56.14 10.99 38.44
CA ASN A 433 56.88 9.89 39.06
C ASN A 433 58.40 10.08 38.94
N ILE A 434 58.90 10.61 37.81
CA ILE A 434 60.32 10.95 37.65
C ILE A 434 60.72 12.02 38.66
N LYS A 435 59.96 13.13 38.75
CA LYS A 435 60.24 14.20 39.72
C LYS A 435 60.23 13.71 41.18
N LYS A 436 59.30 12.82 41.54
CA LYS A 436 59.28 12.20 42.88
C LYS A 436 60.53 11.38 43.16
N ARG A 437 61.04 10.62 42.17
CA ARG A 437 62.28 9.85 42.31
C ARG A 437 63.49 10.76 42.47
N GLU A 438 63.61 11.81 41.66
CA GLU A 438 64.70 12.80 41.78
C GLU A 438 64.73 13.45 43.16
N LEU A 439 63.57 13.84 43.68
CA LEU A 439 63.46 14.38 45.04
C LEU A 439 63.95 13.37 46.08
N THR A 440 63.52 12.11 45.98
CA THR A 440 63.89 11.05 46.93
C THR A 440 65.40 10.80 46.96
N VAL A 441 66.05 10.75 45.79
CA VAL A 441 67.51 10.58 45.69
C VAL A 441 68.25 11.76 46.32
N ASN A 442 67.81 12.99 46.03
CA ASN A 442 68.41 14.19 46.61
C ASN A 442 68.23 14.24 48.14
N LEU A 443 67.07 13.82 48.65
CA LEU A 443 66.82 13.72 50.09
C LEU A 443 67.75 12.71 50.76
N LEU A 444 67.92 11.52 50.17
CA LEU A 444 68.86 10.51 50.67
C LEU A 444 70.30 11.03 50.69
N ALA A 445 70.71 11.81 49.69
CA ALA A 445 72.03 12.44 49.66
C ALA A 445 72.21 13.47 50.79
N LEU A 446 71.18 14.28 51.08
CA LEU A 446 71.19 15.21 52.22
C LEU A 446 71.27 14.47 53.55
N VAL A 447 70.47 13.40 53.73
CA VAL A 447 70.51 12.53 54.93
C VAL A 447 71.92 12.02 55.16
N LYS A 448 72.52 11.41 54.14
CA LYS A 448 73.86 10.81 54.23
C LYS A 448 74.95 11.85 54.53
N LYS A 449 74.83 13.05 53.98
CA LYS A 449 75.75 14.16 54.28
C LYS A 449 75.66 14.57 55.76
N ASN A 450 74.46 14.60 56.33
CA ASN A 450 74.25 14.90 57.75
C ASN A 450 74.70 13.77 58.69
N GLU A 451 74.53 12.51 58.31
CA GLU A 451 75.09 11.38 59.07
C GLU A 451 76.61 11.52 59.19
N ILE A 452 77.30 11.84 58.08
CA ILE A 452 78.75 12.08 58.06
C ILE A 452 79.13 13.26 58.96
N LEU A 453 78.40 14.37 58.90
CA LEU A 453 78.67 15.54 59.75
C LEU A 453 78.47 15.22 61.24
N THR A 454 77.45 14.42 61.56
CA THR A 454 77.20 13.94 62.92
C THR A 454 78.32 13.01 63.38
N GLU A 455 78.75 12.06 62.55
CA GLU A 455 79.87 11.16 62.85
C GLU A 455 81.19 11.93 63.07
N ILE A 456 81.47 12.94 62.25
CA ILE A 456 82.63 13.83 62.43
C ILE A 456 82.50 14.61 63.73
N SER A 457 81.32 15.15 64.04
CA SER A 457 81.07 15.84 65.30
C SER A 457 81.27 14.93 66.50
N GLU A 458 80.81 13.67 66.46
CA GLU A 458 81.02 12.70 67.54
C GLU A 458 82.51 12.36 67.73
N LYS A 459 83.24 12.15 66.64
CA LYS A 459 84.70 11.94 66.67
C LYS A 459 85.43 13.14 67.28
N LEU A 460 84.99 14.36 66.96
CA LEU A 460 85.54 15.59 67.54
C LEU A 460 85.26 15.71 69.04
N ILE A 461 84.05 15.34 69.50
CA ILE A 461 83.72 15.30 70.94
C ILE A 461 84.60 14.26 71.67
N HIS A 462 84.83 13.10 71.07
CA HIS A 462 85.71 12.09 71.68
C HIS A 462 87.18 12.56 71.75
N LEU A 463 87.65 13.32 70.76
CA LEU A 463 88.98 13.95 70.80
C LEU A 463 89.08 15.04 71.86
N GLU A 464 88.01 15.82 72.09
CA GLU A 464 87.91 16.81 73.16
C GLU A 464 88.15 16.18 74.55
N GLN A 465 87.54 15.02 74.80
CA GLN A 465 87.61 14.33 76.09
C GLN A 465 89.03 13.89 76.46
N ASN A 466 89.89 13.66 75.46
CA ASN A 466 91.27 13.19 75.64
C ASN A 466 92.33 14.30 75.56
N ALA A 467 91.96 15.53 75.20
CA ALA A 467 92.90 16.65 75.08
C ALA A 467 93.34 17.18 76.47
N LYS A 468 94.65 17.32 76.69
CA LYS A 468 95.23 17.81 77.96
C LYS A 468 95.41 19.34 78.00
N GLU A 469 95.45 20.01 76.86
CA GLU A 469 95.59 21.47 76.76
C GLU A 469 94.24 22.18 76.60
N ILE A 470 94.06 23.28 77.34
CA ILE A 470 92.82 24.09 77.37
C ILE A 470 92.56 24.78 76.03
N GLU A 471 93.60 25.18 75.30
CA GLU A 471 93.49 25.83 73.99
C GLU A 471 92.98 24.86 72.92
N ILE A 472 93.43 23.60 72.94
CA ILE A 472 92.96 22.53 72.06
C ILE A 472 91.49 22.21 72.33
N LYS A 473 91.07 22.16 73.60
CA LYS A 473 89.65 21.97 73.95
C LYS A 473 88.75 23.09 73.42
N LYS A 474 89.18 24.35 73.54
CA LYS A 474 88.42 25.49 73.00
C LYS A 474 88.30 25.45 71.48
N ALA A 475 89.39 25.12 70.77
CA ALA A 475 89.37 24.98 69.31
C ALA A 475 88.43 23.84 68.85
N ILE A 476 88.44 22.69 69.53
CA ILE A 476 87.55 21.56 69.22
C ILE A 476 86.08 21.91 69.49
N ILE A 477 85.78 22.59 70.61
CA ILE A 477 84.43 23.06 70.92
C ILE A 477 83.93 24.02 69.85
N GLN A 478 84.77 24.98 69.43
CA GLN A 478 84.42 25.95 68.41
C GLN A 478 84.15 25.28 67.05
N ILE A 479 85.00 24.34 66.62
CA ILE A 479 84.80 23.58 65.39
C ILE A 479 83.56 22.68 65.47
N SER A 480 83.30 22.04 66.61
CA SER A 480 82.10 21.21 66.81
C SER A 480 80.82 22.04 66.83
N GLN A 481 80.86 23.26 67.36
CA GLN A 481 79.74 24.21 67.34
C GLN A 481 79.50 24.76 65.93
N GLU A 482 80.56 25.15 65.21
CA GLU A 482 80.46 25.62 63.81
C GLU A 482 79.94 24.54 62.86
N LEU A 483 80.38 23.28 63.02
CA LEU A 483 79.88 22.15 62.23
C LEU A 483 78.40 21.86 62.48
N ARG A 484 77.93 21.94 63.73
CA ARG A 484 76.52 21.71 64.06
C ARG A 484 75.61 22.85 63.61
N HIS A 485 76.03 24.11 63.76
CA HIS A 485 75.24 25.25 63.26
C HIS A 485 75.20 25.32 61.74
N SER A 486 76.29 24.95 61.04
CA SER A 486 76.37 24.90 59.58
C SER A 486 75.49 23.80 58.96
N ALA A 487 75.32 22.66 59.66
CA ALA A 487 74.54 21.52 59.19
C ALA A 487 73.01 21.76 59.25
N ASP A 488 72.48 22.34 60.34
CA ASP A 488 71.03 22.40 60.58
C ASP A 488 70.30 23.47 59.74
N ASP A 489 70.81 24.71 59.66
CA ASP A 489 70.06 25.80 59.01
C ASP A 489 70.09 25.73 57.47
N LYS A 490 71.22 25.30 56.90
CA LYS A 490 71.40 25.24 55.44
C LYS A 490 70.68 24.03 54.83
N MET A 491 70.75 22.87 55.47
CA MET A 491 70.03 21.66 55.05
C MET A 491 68.51 21.90 55.01
N MET A 492 68.00 22.67 55.98
CA MET A 492 66.58 22.88 56.13
C MET A 492 66.03 23.94 55.16
N SER A 493 66.79 25.00 54.87
CA SER A 493 66.44 25.90 53.78
C SER A 493 66.41 25.15 52.44
N GLU A 494 67.39 24.28 52.18
CA GLU A 494 67.49 23.52 50.94
C GLU A 494 66.39 22.45 50.80
N PHE A 495 66.03 21.76 51.89
CA PHE A 495 64.90 20.83 51.91
C PHE A 495 63.58 21.54 51.63
N SER A 496 63.30 22.68 52.29
CA SER A 496 62.03 23.38 52.13
C SER A 496 61.82 23.88 50.70
N THR A 497 62.87 24.43 50.07
CA THR A 497 62.83 24.85 48.66
C THR A 497 62.50 23.67 47.75
N ARG A 498 63.23 22.54 47.88
CA ARG A 498 63.04 21.37 47.01
C ARG A 498 61.71 20.64 47.25
N PHE A 499 61.24 20.59 48.49
CA PHE A 499 59.95 20.01 48.82
C PHE A 499 58.82 20.84 48.20
N GLN A 500 58.90 22.18 48.27
CA GLN A 500 57.89 23.08 47.70
C GLN A 500 57.87 23.04 46.16
N GLU A 501 59.01 22.78 45.50
CA GLU A 501 59.06 22.58 44.04
C GLU A 501 58.25 21.36 43.57
N VAL A 502 58.17 20.29 44.37
CA VAL A 502 57.45 19.06 44.02
C VAL A 502 56.05 19.02 44.60
N HIS A 503 55.85 19.58 45.78
CA HIS A 503 54.58 19.67 46.49
C HIS A 503 54.08 21.11 46.52
N ALA A 504 53.99 21.72 45.34
CA ALA A 504 53.55 23.10 45.18
C ALA A 504 52.17 23.33 45.82
N GLY A 505 52.07 24.36 46.67
CA GLY A 505 50.85 24.69 47.41
C GLY A 505 50.59 23.83 48.67
N PHE A 506 51.43 22.85 49.02
CA PHE A 506 51.26 22.08 50.27
C PHE A 506 51.30 22.98 51.50
N TYR A 507 52.33 23.82 51.63
CA TYR A 507 52.44 24.76 52.74
C TYR A 507 51.34 25.82 52.72
N GLU A 508 50.93 26.29 51.54
CA GLU A 508 49.85 27.28 51.39
C GLU A 508 48.50 26.71 51.85
N LYS A 509 48.14 25.49 51.44
CA LYS A 509 46.93 24.81 51.91
C LYS A 509 46.98 24.53 53.41
N LEU A 510 48.11 24.03 53.89
CA LEU A 510 48.27 23.69 55.29
C LEU A 510 48.19 24.92 56.20
N LEU A 511 48.80 26.05 55.81
CA LEU A 511 48.73 27.30 56.55
C LEU A 511 47.40 28.03 56.38
N LYS A 512 46.69 27.81 55.28
CA LYS A 512 45.32 28.32 55.11
C LYS A 512 44.37 27.71 56.14
N ASP A 513 44.45 26.39 56.34
CA ASP A 513 43.56 25.68 57.26
C ASP A 513 44.10 25.69 58.70
N TYR A 514 45.42 25.80 58.89
CA TYR A 514 46.10 25.79 60.19
C TYR A 514 47.18 26.89 60.28
N PRO A 515 46.79 28.17 60.42
CA PRO A 515 47.72 29.31 60.39
C PRO A 515 48.66 29.39 61.61
N GLU A 516 48.32 28.72 62.71
CA GLU A 516 49.04 28.70 64.00
C GLU A 516 50.27 27.74 64.01
N LEU A 517 50.58 27.12 62.87
CA LEU A 517 51.72 26.20 62.74
C LEU A 517 53.03 26.98 62.67
N THR A 518 53.95 26.63 63.56
CA THR A 518 55.30 27.20 63.58
C THR A 518 56.15 26.62 62.45
N GLN A 519 57.23 27.32 62.10
CA GLN A 519 58.21 26.84 61.10
C GLN A 519 58.71 25.42 61.40
N ASN A 520 58.96 25.07 62.66
CA ASN A 520 59.40 23.72 63.03
C ASN A 520 58.31 22.66 62.90
N GLU A 521 57.05 23.03 63.08
CA GLU A 521 55.91 22.12 62.87
C GLU A 521 55.64 21.90 61.37
N LEU A 522 55.80 22.93 60.53
CA LEU A 522 55.74 22.81 59.07
C LEU A 522 56.83 21.86 58.55
N LYS A 523 58.04 21.92 59.11
CA LYS A 523 59.14 20.97 58.79
C LYS A 523 58.72 19.53 59.07
N ILE A 524 58.13 19.28 60.23
CA ILE A 524 57.65 17.94 60.59
C ILE A 524 56.52 17.50 59.67
N CYS A 525 55.57 18.38 59.33
CA CYS A 525 54.53 18.06 58.35
C CYS A 525 55.11 17.61 57.01
N ALA A 526 56.16 18.26 56.52
CA ALA A 526 56.81 17.90 55.26
C ALA A 526 57.52 16.53 55.35
N PHE A 527 58.22 16.22 56.45
CA PHE A 527 58.81 14.89 56.64
C PHE A 527 57.75 13.79 56.72
N LEU A 528 56.65 14.05 57.42
CA LEU A 528 55.55 13.11 57.52
C LEU A 528 54.81 12.93 56.19
N ARG A 529 54.69 13.99 55.38
CA ARG A 529 54.12 13.93 54.02
C ARG A 529 54.93 13.00 53.12
N LEU A 530 56.24 12.95 53.32
CA LEU A 530 57.17 12.03 52.67
C LEU A 530 57.17 10.62 53.30
N ASN A 531 56.25 10.35 54.24
CA ASN A 531 56.11 9.08 54.94
C ASN A 531 57.34 8.68 55.77
N MET A 532 58.11 9.66 56.28
CA MET A 532 59.24 9.38 57.16
C MET A 532 58.79 8.95 58.57
N SER A 533 59.46 7.94 59.11
CA SER A 533 59.29 7.43 60.47
C SER A 533 59.93 8.38 61.50
N THR A 534 59.53 8.26 62.78
CA THR A 534 60.17 9.02 63.87
C THR A 534 61.69 8.78 63.91
N LYS A 535 62.12 7.54 63.64
CA LYS A 535 63.54 7.17 63.61
C LYS A 535 64.29 7.94 62.52
N GLU A 536 63.77 7.94 61.30
CA GLU A 536 64.39 8.64 60.17
C GLU A 536 64.41 10.16 60.39
N ILE A 537 63.34 10.74 60.94
CA ILE A 537 63.30 12.18 61.27
C ILE A 537 64.31 12.54 62.38
N SER A 538 64.46 11.66 63.37
CA SER A 538 65.43 11.81 64.46
C SER A 538 66.87 11.77 63.95
N GLU A 539 67.18 10.82 63.06
CA GLU A 539 68.47 10.71 62.38
C GLU A 539 68.75 11.94 61.49
N LEU A 540 67.73 12.40 60.76
CA LEU A 540 67.84 13.53 59.83
C LEU A 540 68.11 14.87 60.55
N THR A 541 67.42 15.11 61.66
CA THR A 541 67.41 16.41 62.37
C THR A 541 68.39 16.46 63.54
N GLY A 542 69.09 15.36 63.84
CA GLY A 542 69.96 15.23 65.03
C GLY A 542 69.22 15.34 66.37
N GLN A 543 67.89 15.41 66.36
CA GLN A 543 67.06 15.48 67.57
C GLN A 543 66.81 14.08 68.09
N ARG A 544 66.71 13.92 69.41
CA ARG A 544 66.38 12.62 70.03
C ARG A 544 64.99 12.16 69.61
N GLY A 545 64.80 10.86 69.33
CA GLY A 545 63.52 10.27 68.94
C GLY A 545 62.31 10.70 69.78
N PRO A 546 62.41 10.73 71.13
CA PRO A 546 61.33 11.23 71.99
C PRO A 546 60.93 12.69 71.72
N THR A 547 61.87 13.55 71.32
CA THR A 547 61.59 14.94 70.93
C THR A 547 60.71 14.99 69.68
N ILE A 548 60.98 14.12 68.71
CA ILE A 548 60.19 14.00 67.48
C ILE A 548 58.80 13.43 67.78
N ASP A 549 58.68 12.41 68.64
CA ASP A 549 57.38 11.86 69.03
C ASP A 549 56.51 12.89 69.77
N HIS A 550 57.10 13.68 70.67
CA HIS A 550 56.40 14.80 71.31
C HIS A 550 55.98 15.87 70.30
N ALA A 551 56.82 16.16 69.31
CA ALA A 551 56.47 17.11 68.26
C ALA A 551 55.33 16.58 67.36
N ARG A 552 55.32 15.29 67.00
CA ARG A 552 54.21 14.64 66.30
C ARG A 552 52.91 14.67 67.11
N TYR A 553 53.00 14.44 68.41
CA TYR A 553 51.85 14.51 69.31
C TYR A 553 51.27 15.93 69.41
N ARG A 554 52.12 16.95 69.55
CA ARG A 554 51.70 18.37 69.53
C ARG A 554 51.07 18.75 68.20
N LEU A 555 51.66 18.29 67.10
CA LEU A 555 51.15 18.53 65.76
C LEU A 555 49.75 17.91 65.59
N ARG A 556 49.52 16.67 66.04
CA ARG A 556 48.17 16.04 66.02
C ARG A 556 47.13 16.90 66.74
N LYS A 557 47.47 17.45 67.91
CA LYS A 557 46.56 18.33 68.66
C LYS A 557 46.26 19.61 67.90
N LYS A 558 47.27 20.27 67.33
CA LYS A 558 47.09 21.51 66.55
C LYS A 558 46.29 21.29 65.27
N LEU A 559 46.40 20.11 64.67
CA LEU A 559 45.62 19.70 63.50
C LEU A 559 44.23 19.13 63.87
N ASN A 560 43.84 19.16 65.16
CA ASN A 560 42.56 18.63 65.67
C ASN A 560 42.25 17.18 65.26
N LEU A 561 43.28 16.31 65.19
CA LEU A 561 43.11 14.91 64.77
C LEU A 561 42.77 13.99 65.96
N SER A 562 41.81 13.08 65.77
CA SER A 562 41.51 12.02 66.74
C SER A 562 42.64 11.00 66.86
N SER A 563 42.69 10.23 67.96
CA SER A 563 43.68 9.17 68.19
C SER A 563 43.75 8.15 67.05
N ASP A 564 42.62 7.90 66.40
CA ASP A 564 42.44 6.83 65.42
C ASP A 564 42.84 7.25 64.00
N THR A 565 42.99 8.56 63.76
CA THR A 565 43.39 9.08 62.45
C THR A 565 44.91 9.01 62.31
N ASN A 566 45.42 8.37 61.25
CA ASN A 566 46.86 8.36 60.99
C ASN A 566 47.32 9.72 60.44
N LEU A 567 48.16 10.41 61.21
CA LEU A 567 48.72 11.72 60.88
C LEU A 567 49.42 11.76 59.50
N VAL A 568 50.11 10.68 59.10
CA VAL A 568 50.79 10.61 57.80
C VAL A 568 49.77 10.50 56.67
N THR A 569 48.75 9.67 56.82
CA THR A 569 47.68 9.52 55.83
C THR A 569 46.91 10.82 55.64
N PHE A 570 46.61 11.53 56.74
CA PHE A 570 45.96 12.84 56.69
C PHE A 570 46.81 13.87 55.92
N LEU A 571 48.07 14.03 56.29
CA LEU A 571 48.99 14.94 55.58
C LEU A 571 49.17 14.52 54.12
N SER A 572 49.07 13.23 53.82
CA SER A 572 49.17 12.72 52.45
C SER A 572 48.01 13.10 51.51
N GLN A 573 46.93 13.65 52.06
CA GLN A 573 45.73 14.06 51.32
C GLN A 573 45.65 15.58 51.10
N ILE A 574 46.50 16.36 51.79
CA ILE A 574 46.69 17.81 51.60
C ILE A 574 47.59 18.04 50.38
#